data_AF-A0A7C3JXE6-F1
#
_entry.id   AF-A0A7C3JXE6-F1
#
_cell.length_a   1.000
_cell.length_b   1.000
_cell.length_c   1.000
_cell.angle_alpha   90.00
_cell.angle_beta   90.00
_cell.angle_gamma   90.00
#
_symmetry.space_group_name_H-M   'P 1'
#
loop_
_entity.id
_entity.type
_entity.pdbx_description
1 polymer ?
#
loop_
_entity_poly.entity_id
_entity_poly.type
_entity_poly.pdbx_seq_one_letter_code
_entity_poly.pdbx_strand_id
1 'polypeptide(L)'
;MLTPADIHDPKFRVALEAADKALDEGDYATAARTCAETYLMVLQQHPELVPEPAGQPGRATGGSFASYLASPRPVWPRTGGINIVVDQDRRPGLAFDKERFSFSEAAGYYEFLIGELWRLQQQEAERK
;
A
#
# COMPACT_ATOMS: atom_id res chain seq x y z
N MET A 1 -7.77 10.69 14.39
CA MET A 1 -7.97 9.82 13.22
C MET A 1 -7.49 10.62 12.02
N LEU A 2 -6.65 10.04 11.16
CA LEU A 2 -6.17 10.73 9.97
C LEU A 2 -7.32 10.87 8.96
N THR A 3 -7.32 11.95 8.21
CA THR A 3 -8.29 12.27 7.17
C THR A 3 -7.57 12.63 5.87
N PRO A 4 -8.22 12.54 4.69
CA PRO A 4 -7.59 12.92 3.43
C PRO A 4 -6.99 14.34 3.45
N ALA A 5 -7.59 15.26 4.21
CA ALA A 5 -7.12 16.63 4.39
C ALA A 5 -5.73 16.75 5.03
N ASP A 6 -5.29 15.74 5.79
CA ASP A 6 -3.97 15.71 6.45
C ASP A 6 -2.82 15.37 5.49
N ILE A 7 -3.13 14.95 4.25
CA ILE A 7 -2.15 14.58 3.23
C ILE A 7 -1.84 15.78 2.33
N HIS A 8 -0.57 16.17 2.22
CA HIS A 8 -0.16 17.38 1.48
C HIS A 8 -0.15 17.18 -0.04
N ASP A 9 0.26 16.01 -0.53
CA ASP A 9 0.28 15.76 -1.98
C ASP A 9 -1.17 15.71 -2.50
N PRO A 10 -1.58 16.65 -3.39
CA PRO A 10 -2.94 16.70 -3.89
C PRO A 10 -3.34 15.45 -4.66
N LYS A 11 -2.38 14.76 -5.29
CA LYS A 11 -2.63 13.52 -6.04
C LYS A 11 -3.07 12.40 -5.10
N PHE A 12 -2.38 12.24 -3.97
CA PHE A 12 -2.70 11.23 -2.98
C PHE A 12 -3.94 11.60 -2.16
N ARG A 13 -4.15 12.88 -1.89
CA ARG A 13 -5.38 13.39 -1.28
C ARG A 13 -6.61 13.03 -2.11
N VAL A 14 -6.61 13.34 -3.41
CA VAL A 14 -7.74 13.05 -4.30
C VAL A 14 -8.04 11.55 -4.37
N ALA A 15 -7.01 10.71 -4.37
CA ALA A 15 -7.19 9.26 -4.38
C ALA A 15 -7.81 8.74 -3.06
N LEU A 16 -7.40 9.30 -1.92
CA LEU A 16 -8.02 8.99 -0.63
C LEU A 16 -9.47 9.47 -0.56
N GLU A 17 -9.78 10.67 -1.03
CA GLU A 17 -11.17 11.18 -1.11
C GLU A 17 -12.05 10.27 -1.98
N ALA A 18 -11.53 9.77 -3.10
CA ALA A 18 -12.24 8.83 -3.95
C ALA A 18 -12.47 7.48 -3.27
N ALA A 19 -11.48 6.96 -2.53
CA ALA A 19 -11.62 5.72 -1.77
C ALA A 19 -12.60 5.86 -0.59
N ASP A 20 -12.56 6.99 0.12
CA ASP A 20 -13.46 7.33 1.24
C ASP A 20 -14.92 7.39 0.75
N LYS A 21 -15.15 8.10 -0.35
CA LYS A 21 -16.47 8.16 -0.99
C LYS A 21 -16.98 6.77 -1.42
N ALA A 22 -16.10 5.94 -2.00
CA ALA A 22 -16.49 4.60 -2.41
C ALA A 22 -16.83 3.69 -1.20
N LEU A 23 -16.17 3.86 -0.05
CA LEU A 23 -16.54 3.18 1.19
C LEU A 23 -17.93 3.59 1.67
N ASP A 24 -18.23 4.89 1.67
CA ASP A 24 -19.54 5.44 2.06
C ASP A 24 -20.67 4.97 1.15
N GLU A 25 -20.41 4.86 -0.16
CA GLU A 25 -21.38 4.38 -1.16
C GLU A 25 -21.54 2.84 -1.15
N GLY A 26 -20.73 2.11 -0.38
CA GLY A 26 -20.75 0.65 -0.35
C GLY A 26 -20.02 -0.04 -1.50
N ASP A 27 -19.30 0.71 -2.33
CA ASP A 27 -18.46 0.18 -3.41
C ASP A 27 -17.05 -0.18 -2.90
N TYR A 28 -17.01 -1.25 -2.11
CA TYR A 28 -15.78 -1.72 -1.47
C TYR A 28 -14.73 -2.23 -2.48
N ALA A 29 -15.16 -2.66 -3.68
CA ALA A 29 -14.24 -3.09 -4.72
C ALA A 29 -13.48 -1.89 -5.29
N THR A 30 -14.19 -0.81 -5.61
CA THR A 30 -13.56 0.44 -6.06
C THR A 30 -12.67 1.04 -4.96
N ALA A 31 -13.12 1.05 -3.71
CA ALA A 31 -12.30 1.54 -2.60
C ALA A 31 -10.98 0.75 -2.44
N ALA A 32 -11.06 -0.59 -2.39
CA ALA A 32 -9.88 -1.44 -2.22
C ALA A 32 -8.89 -1.31 -3.39
N ARG A 33 -9.39 -1.28 -4.63
CA ARG A 33 -8.56 -1.09 -5.83
C ARG A 33 -7.90 0.27 -5.86
N THR A 34 -8.65 1.34 -5.58
CA THR A 34 -8.12 2.70 -5.52
C THR A 34 -6.98 2.79 -4.49
N CYS A 35 -7.14 2.17 -3.32
CA CYS A 35 -6.09 2.13 -2.31
C CYS A 35 -4.83 1.42 -2.81
N ALA A 36 -5.00 0.27 -3.47
CA ALA A 36 -3.90 -0.53 -3.98
C ALA A 36 -3.13 0.15 -5.12
N GLU A 37 -3.85 0.74 -6.08
CA GLU A 37 -3.26 1.48 -7.18
C GLU A 37 -2.50 2.70 -6.67
N THR A 38 -3.07 3.40 -5.68
CA THR A 38 -2.40 4.54 -5.05
C THR A 38 -1.13 4.12 -4.33
N TYR A 39 -1.16 3.01 -3.58
CA TYR A 39 0.03 2.47 -2.93
C TYR A 39 1.09 2.00 -3.94
N LEU A 40 0.68 1.42 -5.07
CA LEU A 40 1.61 1.10 -6.16
C LEU A 40 2.36 2.34 -6.65
N MET A 41 1.66 3.47 -6.78
CA MET A 41 2.27 4.74 -7.18
C MET A 41 3.24 5.27 -6.13
N VAL A 42 2.95 5.08 -4.84
CA VAL A 42 3.90 5.37 -3.74
C VAL A 42 5.16 4.53 -3.91
N LEU A 43 5.04 3.23 -4.16
CA LEU A 43 6.20 2.34 -4.37
C LEU A 43 7.03 2.73 -5.61
N GLN A 44 6.38 3.24 -6.65
CA GLN A 44 7.07 3.75 -7.84
C GLN A 44 7.83 5.05 -7.57
N GLN A 45 7.32 5.92 -6.70
CA GLN A 45 7.99 7.16 -6.28
C GLN A 45 9.07 6.93 -5.23
N HIS A 46 8.92 5.88 -4.43
CA HIS A 46 9.84 5.49 -3.36
C HIS A 46 10.36 4.06 -3.57
N PRO A 47 11.29 3.82 -4.54
CA PRO A 47 11.84 2.49 -4.82
C PRO A 47 12.50 1.82 -3.60
N GLU A 48 12.92 2.60 -2.60
CA GLU A 48 13.43 2.11 -1.33
C GLU A 48 12.38 1.39 -0.47
N LEU A 49 11.09 1.58 -0.75
CA LEU A 49 9.99 0.87 -0.10
C LEU A 49 9.64 -0.44 -0.81
N VAL A 50 10.11 -0.66 -2.04
CA VAL A 50 9.82 -1.87 -2.81
C VAL A 50 10.45 -3.09 -2.14
N PRO A 51 9.66 -4.10 -1.73
CA PRO A 51 10.18 -5.33 -1.12
C PRO A 51 11.22 -6.01 -2.02
N GLU A 52 12.22 -6.67 -1.41
CA GLU A 52 13.15 -7.50 -2.20
C GLU A 52 12.39 -8.67 -2.87
N PRO A 53 12.69 -8.98 -4.14
CA PRO A 53 12.07 -10.12 -4.82
C PRO A 53 12.48 -11.42 -4.13
N ALA A 54 11.53 -12.32 -3.93
CA ALA A 54 11.81 -13.62 -3.33
C ALA A 54 12.71 -14.46 -4.27
N GLY A 55 13.93 -14.79 -3.84
CA GLY A 55 14.77 -15.79 -4.53
C GLY A 55 16.23 -15.45 -4.84
N GLN A 56 16.85 -14.42 -4.27
CA GLN A 56 18.31 -14.23 -4.45
C GLN A 56 19.13 -15.34 -3.78
N PRO A 57 19.93 -16.14 -4.52
CA PRO A 57 20.76 -17.17 -3.93
C PRO A 57 21.95 -16.53 -3.19
N GLY A 58 22.06 -16.77 -1.88
CA GLY A 58 23.16 -16.28 -1.03
C GLY A 58 22.71 -15.34 0.10
N ARG A 59 21.49 -14.83 0.06
CA ARG A 59 20.79 -14.28 1.24
C ARG A 59 19.68 -15.25 1.62
N ALA A 60 19.62 -15.61 2.90
CA ALA A 60 18.69 -16.62 3.38
C ALA A 60 17.25 -16.33 2.92
N THR A 61 16.74 -17.27 2.12
CA THR A 61 15.33 -17.67 1.98
C THR A 61 14.36 -16.60 1.50
N GLY A 62 13.95 -16.73 0.24
CA GLY A 62 12.94 -15.90 -0.39
C GLY A 62 11.70 -15.70 0.47
N GLY A 63 11.23 -14.45 0.55
CA GLY A 63 9.91 -14.09 1.07
C GLY A 63 9.46 -14.84 2.33
N SER A 64 10.38 -15.24 3.21
CA SER A 64 10.00 -15.83 4.48
C SER A 64 9.35 -14.74 5.31
N PHE A 65 8.27 -15.07 6.02
CA PHE A 65 7.63 -14.24 7.05
C PHE A 65 8.66 -13.50 7.93
N ALA A 66 9.83 -14.11 8.15
CA ALA A 66 10.95 -13.54 8.89
C ALA A 66 11.63 -12.30 8.25
N SER A 67 11.79 -12.22 6.91
CA SER A 67 12.31 -11.02 6.26
C SER A 67 11.32 -9.85 6.30
N TYR A 68 10.02 -10.14 6.43
CA TYR A 68 8.98 -9.13 6.63
C TYR A 68 8.95 -8.60 8.07
N LEU A 69 9.18 -9.46 9.07
CA LEU A 69 9.30 -9.06 10.48
C LEU A 69 10.55 -8.21 10.77
N ALA A 70 11.61 -8.35 9.97
CA ALA A 70 12.84 -7.58 10.11
C ALA A 70 12.75 -6.19 9.44
N SER A 71 11.72 -5.92 8.65
CA SER A 71 11.52 -4.62 8.03
C SER A 71 10.79 -3.69 9.01
N PRO A 72 11.37 -2.54 9.41
CA PRO A 72 10.74 -1.61 10.35
C PRO A 72 9.54 -0.85 9.73
N ARG A 73 9.07 -1.26 8.54
CA ARG A 73 8.08 -0.55 7.74
C ARG A 73 6.82 -1.39 7.59
N PRO A 74 5.63 -0.80 7.73
CA PRO A 74 4.38 -1.52 7.56
C PRO A 74 4.28 -2.01 6.11
N VAL A 75 4.07 -3.32 5.95
CA VAL A 75 3.94 -3.98 4.64
C VAL A 75 2.47 -4.03 4.27
N TRP A 76 2.15 -3.82 2.99
CA TRP A 76 0.79 -3.92 2.44
C TRP A 76 0.00 -5.11 3.02
N PRO A 77 -1.24 -4.91 3.49
CA PRO A 77 -1.99 -5.98 4.14
C PRO A 77 -2.37 -7.08 3.15
N ARG A 78 -1.83 -8.28 3.35
CA ARG A 78 -2.05 -9.44 2.45
C ARG A 78 -3.38 -10.16 2.70
N THR A 79 -4.15 -9.75 3.70
CA THR A 79 -5.33 -10.47 4.19
C THR A 79 -6.60 -10.23 3.36
N GLY A 80 -6.59 -9.29 2.43
CA GLY A 80 -7.81 -8.85 1.73
C GLY A 80 -7.91 -9.21 0.25
N GLY A 81 -7.02 -10.06 -0.31
CA GLY A 81 -7.11 -10.51 -1.71
C GLY A 81 -6.50 -9.57 -2.76
N ILE A 82 -5.74 -8.54 -2.34
CA ILE A 82 -4.85 -7.75 -3.21
C ILE A 82 -3.41 -7.95 -2.74
N ASN A 83 -2.55 -8.38 -3.66
CA ASN A 83 -1.14 -8.61 -3.41
C ASN A 83 -0.26 -7.62 -4.18
N ILE A 84 0.79 -7.14 -3.52
CA ILE A 84 1.91 -6.48 -4.20
C ILE A 84 2.84 -7.56 -4.71
N VAL A 85 3.04 -7.58 -6.02
CA VAL A 85 4.03 -8.45 -6.68
C VAL A 85 5.21 -7.59 -7.12
N VAL A 86 6.42 -8.15 -7.08
CA VAL A 86 7.63 -7.47 -7.52
C VAL A 86 8.31 -8.36 -8.56
N ASP A 87 8.56 -7.81 -9.74
CA ASP A 87 9.23 -8.56 -10.80
C ASP A 87 10.76 -8.65 -10.57
N GLN A 88 11.45 -9.32 -11.50
CA GLN A 88 12.91 -9.48 -11.44
C GLN A 88 13.66 -8.14 -11.57
N ASP A 89 13.03 -7.14 -12.18
CA ASP A 89 13.57 -5.78 -12.39
C ASP A 89 13.23 -4.84 -11.21
N ARG A 90 12.73 -5.38 -10.09
CA ARG A 90 12.25 -4.63 -8.92
C ARG A 90 11.12 -3.65 -9.22
N ARG A 91 10.30 -3.94 -10.22
CA ARG A 91 9.11 -3.14 -10.51
C ARG A 91 7.94 -3.71 -9.72
N PRO A 92 7.29 -2.91 -8.87
CA PRO A 92 6.09 -3.34 -8.17
C PRO A 92 4.91 -3.43 -9.15
N GLY A 93 3.97 -4.32 -8.86
CA GLY A 93 2.72 -4.51 -9.57
C GLY A 93 1.63 -5.04 -8.63
N LEU A 94 0.42 -5.17 -9.14
CA LEU A 94 -0.74 -5.65 -8.39
C LEU A 94 -1.22 -7.00 -8.94
N ALA A 95 -1.54 -7.91 -8.03
CA ALA A 95 -2.27 -9.14 -8.33
C ALA A 95 -3.55 -9.17 -7.48
N PHE A 96 -4.68 -9.45 -8.13
CA PHE A 96 -6.00 -9.52 -7.50
C PHE A 96 -6.45 -10.97 -7.46
N ASP A 97 -6.67 -11.49 -6.26
CA ASP A 97 -7.13 -12.88 -6.07
C ASP A 97 -8.66 -12.98 -6.14
N LYS A 98 -9.35 -11.84 -6.09
CA LYS A 98 -10.82 -11.75 -6.12
C LYS A 98 -11.30 -10.40 -6.65
N GLU A 99 -12.58 -10.36 -7.00
CA GLU A 99 -13.24 -9.16 -7.55
C GLU A 99 -14.10 -8.42 -6.53
N ARG A 100 -14.52 -9.09 -5.45
CA ARG A 100 -15.44 -8.53 -4.44
C ARG A 100 -14.76 -8.44 -3.08
N PHE A 101 -15.04 -7.35 -2.38
CA PHE A 101 -14.44 -7.02 -1.10
C PHE A 101 -15.54 -6.73 -0.09
N SER A 102 -15.28 -7.05 1.18
CA SER A 102 -16.11 -6.61 2.30
C SER A 102 -15.70 -5.21 2.76
N PHE A 103 -16.58 -4.56 3.53
CA PHE A 103 -16.27 -3.27 4.16
C PHE A 103 -14.98 -3.33 4.97
N SER A 104 -14.81 -4.34 5.83
CA SER A 104 -13.63 -4.47 6.70
C SER A 104 -12.32 -4.61 5.92
N GLU A 105 -12.35 -5.25 4.76
CA GLU A 105 -11.16 -5.36 3.90
C GLU A 105 -10.82 -4.03 3.24
N ALA A 106 -11.82 -3.36 2.66
CA ALA A 106 -11.62 -2.07 2.01
C ALA A 106 -11.20 -0.99 3.02
N ALA A 107 -11.83 -0.96 4.20
CA ALA A 107 -11.46 -0.06 5.29
C ALA A 107 -10.02 -0.34 5.78
N GLY A 108 -9.63 -1.62 5.91
CA GLY A 108 -8.26 -1.97 6.28
C GLY A 108 -7.22 -1.50 5.26
N TYR A 109 -7.53 -1.57 3.96
CA TYR A 109 -6.67 -1.02 2.91
C TYR A 109 -6.56 0.50 2.98
N TYR A 110 -7.69 1.18 3.22
CA TYR A 110 -7.74 2.63 3.36
C TYR A 110 -6.94 3.12 4.57
N GLU A 111 -7.16 2.52 5.74
CA GLU A 111 -6.44 2.84 6.99
C GLU A 111 -4.93 2.63 6.85
N PHE A 112 -4.53 1.56 6.18
CA PHE A 112 -3.12 1.32 5.87
C PHE A 112 -2.55 2.44 4.99
N LEU A 113 -3.22 2.77 3.89
CA LEU A 113 -2.74 3.74 2.91
C LEU A 113 -2.58 5.13 3.53
N ILE A 114 -3.58 5.62 4.26
CA ILE A 114 -3.54 6.95 4.85
C ILE A 114 -2.45 7.06 5.93
N GLY A 115 -2.26 6.00 6.73
CA GLY A 115 -1.18 5.94 7.72
C GLY A 115 0.20 5.97 7.08
N GLU A 116 0.39 5.24 5.98
CA GLU A 116 1.67 5.19 5.27
C GLU A 116 2.01 6.50 4.56
N LEU A 117 1.03 7.14 3.90
CA LEU A 117 1.22 8.45 3.28
C LEU A 117 1.59 9.52 4.32
N TRP A 118 0.89 9.54 5.45
CA TRP A 118 1.20 10.47 6.53
C TRP A 118 2.61 10.22 7.08
N ARG A 119 3.02 8.96 7.27
CA ARG A 119 4.36 8.58 7.71
C ARG A 119 5.45 9.08 6.76
N LEU A 120 5.27 8.89 5.45
CA LEU A 120 6.24 9.33 4.44
C LEU A 120 6.39 10.85 4.44
N GLN A 121 5.29 11.58 4.54
CA GLN A 121 5.29 13.03 4.66
C GLN A 121 6.08 13.53 5.88
N GLN A 122 5.95 12.88 7.05
CA GLN A 122 6.74 13.25 8.22
C GLN A 122 8.24 13.00 8.01
N GLN A 123 8.60 11.88 7.38
CA GLN A 123 10.00 11.55 7.09
C GLN A 123 10.66 12.53 6.12
N GLU A 124 9.90 13.05 5.15
CA GLU A 124 10.38 14.08 4.23
C GLU A 124 10.57 15.44 4.93
N ALA A 125 9.71 15.76 5.88
CA ALA A 125 9.82 16.99 6.67
C ALA A 125 11.07 16.97 7.58
N GLU A 126 11.41 15.83 8.16
CA GLU A 126 12.59 15.66 9.01
C GLU A 126 13.93 15.65 8.24
N ARG A 127 13.89 15.41 6.92
CA ARG A 127 15.07 15.39 6.06
C ARG A 127 15.45 16.76 5.49
N LYS A 128 14.61 17.78 5.67
CA LYS A 128 14.83 19.16 5.22
C LYS A 128 15.36 20.03 6.36
#